data_AF-A0A061N9Y9-F1
#
_entry.id   AF-A0A061N9Y9-F1
#
_cell.length_a   1.000
_cell.length_b   1.000
_cell.length_c   1.000
_cell.angle_alpha   90.00
_cell.angle_beta   90.00
_cell.angle_gamma   90.00
#
_symmetry.space_group_name_H-M   'P 1'
#
loop_
_entity.id
_entity.type
_entity.pdbx_description
1 polymer ?
#
loop_
_entity_poly.entity_id
_entity_poly.type
_entity_poly.pdbx_seq_one_letter_code
_entity_poly.pdbx_strand_id
1 'polypeptide(L)'
;MILPEQREEWLKHQHDNKKVKQPVLDEQQWEDFGRIVAECMEYKHLIRFEYWDDGFFYEVIGECHHINGDQKQFHILDTEDEIHYLKFEIISNIESV
;
A
#
# COMPACT_ATOMS: atom_id res chain seq x y z
N MET A 1 -5.97 2.25 -19.40
CA MET A 1 -5.80 0.89 -19.97
C MET A 1 -4.88 0.17 -19.01
N ILE A 2 -5.31 -0.94 -18.40
CA ILE A 2 -4.49 -1.65 -17.40
C ILE A 2 -3.52 -2.55 -18.18
N LEU A 3 -2.22 -2.29 -18.03
CA LEU A 3 -1.17 -3.00 -18.76
C LEU A 3 -1.02 -4.43 -18.22
N PRO A 4 -1.04 -5.46 -19.09
CA PRO A 4 -1.06 -6.86 -18.67
C PRO A 4 0.28 -7.41 -18.16
N GLU A 5 1.38 -6.65 -18.24
CA GLU A 5 2.75 -7.18 -18.17
C GLU A 5 3.42 -7.11 -16.80
N GLN A 6 2.90 -6.35 -15.83
CA GLN A 6 3.42 -6.39 -14.46
C GLN A 6 2.86 -7.55 -13.64
N ARG A 7 1.94 -8.38 -14.17
CA ARG A 7 1.21 -9.41 -13.40
C ARG A 7 2.01 -10.66 -13.02
N GLU A 8 3.19 -10.87 -13.60
CA GLU A 8 3.92 -12.14 -13.46
C GLU A 8 4.89 -12.19 -12.27
N GLU A 9 5.28 -11.05 -11.70
CA GLU A 9 6.13 -11.03 -10.48
C GLU A 9 5.33 -11.19 -9.18
N TRP A 10 3.99 -11.15 -9.25
CA TRP A 10 3.06 -11.21 -8.10
C TRP A 10 2.75 -12.63 -7.62
N LEU A 11 3.13 -13.64 -8.41
CA LEU A 11 2.82 -15.05 -8.11
C LEU A 11 3.91 -15.76 -7.29
N LYS A 12 5.06 -15.12 -7.06
CA LYS A 12 6.23 -15.81 -6.51
C LYS A 12 6.34 -15.84 -5.00
N HIS A 13 5.48 -15.14 -4.26
CA HIS A 13 5.34 -15.35 -2.81
C HIS A 13 4.15 -16.25 -2.46
N GLN A 14 3.78 -17.15 -3.39
CA GLN A 14 2.82 -18.22 -3.15
C GLN A 14 3.52 -19.43 -2.50
N HIS A 15 3.70 -19.39 -1.18
CA HIS A 15 3.82 -20.61 -0.39
C HIS A 15 3.43 -20.42 1.09
N ASP A 16 2.25 -19.86 1.37
CA ASP A 16 1.48 -20.39 2.49
C ASP A 16 -0.02 -20.31 2.25
N ASN A 17 -0.64 -21.44 2.49
CA ASN A 17 -1.89 -21.87 1.92
C ASN A 17 -3.03 -21.52 2.88
N LYS A 18 -3.35 -20.23 3.03
CA LYS A 18 -4.52 -19.77 3.78
C LYS A 18 -5.05 -18.52 3.11
N LYS A 19 -6.36 -18.46 2.82
CA LYS A 19 -7.07 -17.18 2.69
C LYS A 19 -6.74 -16.37 3.94
N VAL A 20 -5.78 -15.46 3.83
CA VAL A 20 -5.35 -14.67 4.98
C VAL A 20 -6.50 -13.72 5.26
N LYS A 21 -7.00 -13.75 6.50
CA LYS A 21 -8.03 -12.80 6.92
C LYS A 21 -7.44 -11.40 6.79
N GLN A 22 -8.24 -10.45 6.31
CA GLN A 22 -7.87 -9.04 6.28
C GLN A 22 -7.15 -8.67 7.59
N PRO A 23 -5.93 -8.14 7.50
CA PRO A 23 -5.17 -7.77 8.68
C PRO A 23 -5.95 -6.73 9.47
N VAL A 24 -6.11 -7.00 10.77
CA VAL A 24 -6.72 -6.04 11.68
C VAL A 24 -5.59 -5.17 12.20
N LEU A 25 -5.51 -3.95 11.68
CA LEU A 25 -4.57 -2.94 12.16
C LEU A 25 -5.11 -2.33 13.44
N ASP A 26 -4.35 -2.49 14.51
CA ASP A 26 -4.61 -1.86 15.81
C ASP A 26 -4.13 -0.39 15.80
N GLU A 27 -4.54 0.40 16.79
CA GLU A 27 -4.27 1.85 16.82
C GLU A 27 -2.77 2.16 16.75
N GLN A 28 -1.95 1.37 17.46
CA GLN A 28 -0.49 1.54 17.44
C GLN A 28 0.13 1.35 16.05
N GLN A 29 -0.42 0.44 15.24
CA GLN A 29 0.09 0.21 13.88
C GLN A 29 -0.28 1.37 12.96
N TRP A 30 -1.49 1.92 13.11
CA TRP A 30 -1.90 3.12 12.38
C TRP A 30 -1.04 4.34 12.72
N GLU A 31 -0.65 4.50 14.00
CA GLU A 31 0.26 5.56 14.41
C GLU A 31 1.64 5.42 13.77
N ASP A 32 2.18 4.19 13.74
CA ASP A 32 3.46 3.89 13.10
C ASP A 32 3.43 4.18 11.60
N PHE A 33 2.39 3.71 10.91
CA PHE A 33 2.18 3.99 9.49
C PHE A 33 2.04 5.48 9.20
N GLY A 34 1.30 6.19 10.05
CA GLY A 34 1.18 7.64 9.96
C GLY A 34 2.54 8.33 10.06
N ARG A 35 3.42 7.84 10.93
CA ARG A 35 4.79 8.35 11.08
C ARG A 35 5.65 8.07 9.85
N ILE A 36 5.62 6.85 9.33
CA ILE A 36 6.36 6.46 8.12
C ILE A 36 5.93 7.32 6.94
N VAL A 37 4.61 7.48 6.75
CA VAL A 37 4.08 8.31 5.66
C VAL A 37 4.45 9.77 5.83
N ALA A 38 4.37 10.32 7.05
CA ALA A 38 4.77 11.70 7.32
C ALA A 38 6.26 11.95 7.03
N GLU A 39 7.13 11.03 7.45
CA GLU A 39 8.57 11.09 7.17
C GLU A 39 8.83 11.03 5.66
N CYS A 40 8.27 10.04 4.98
CA CYS A 40 8.47 9.88 3.55
C CYS A 40 7.88 11.02 2.72
N MET A 41 6.77 11.63 3.16
CA MET A 41 6.23 12.86 2.57
C MET A 41 7.20 14.05 2.70
N GLU A 42 7.86 14.19 3.85
CA GLU A 42 8.82 15.26 4.10
C GLU A 42 10.08 15.12 3.23
N TYR A 43 10.60 13.89 3.11
CA TYR A 43 11.82 13.61 2.35
C TYR A 43 11.57 13.21 0.89
N LYS A 44 10.31 13.11 0.44
CA LYS A 44 9.95 12.61 -0.90
C LYS A 44 10.51 11.22 -1.17
N HIS A 45 10.40 10.35 -0.18
CA HIS A 45 10.83 8.96 -0.27
C HIS A 45 9.73 8.06 -0.80
N LEU A 46 10.16 6.99 -1.47
CA LEU A 46 9.27 5.93 -1.93
C LEU A 46 8.79 5.11 -0.73
N ILE A 47 7.49 4.85 -0.73
CA ILE A 47 6.83 4.06 0.30
C ILE A 47 6.23 2.84 -0.39
N ARG A 48 6.46 1.68 0.19
CA ARG A 48 5.79 0.44 -0.17
C ARG A 48 4.51 0.33 0.65
N PHE A 49 3.37 0.35 -0.03
CA PHE A 49 2.06 0.08 0.56
C PHE A 49 1.62 -1.33 0.20
N GLU A 50 1.37 -2.16 1.20
CA GLU A 50 0.76 -3.46 1.02
C GLU A 50 -0.74 -3.36 1.31
N TYR A 51 -1.58 -3.87 0.41
CA TYR A 51 -3.03 -3.92 0.56
C TYR A 51 -3.57 -5.31 0.26
N TRP A 52 -4.67 -5.66 0.91
CA TRP A 52 -5.37 -6.92 0.73
C TRP A 52 -6.56 -6.73 -0.21
N ASP A 53 -6.67 -7.56 -1.24
CA ASP A 53 -7.82 -7.62 -2.13
C ASP A 53 -8.15 -9.08 -2.47
N ASP A 54 -9.42 -9.45 -2.34
CA ASP A 54 -9.99 -10.78 -2.67
C ASP A 54 -9.17 -12.01 -2.18
N GLY A 55 -8.51 -11.92 -1.03
CA GLY A 55 -7.73 -13.02 -0.46
C GLY A 55 -6.25 -13.03 -0.86
N PHE A 56 -5.80 -12.02 -1.58
CA PHE A 56 -4.41 -11.83 -1.99
C PHE A 56 -3.87 -10.52 -1.42
N PHE A 57 -2.56 -10.50 -1.15
CA PHE A 57 -1.85 -9.27 -0.83
C PHE A 57 -1.22 -8.72 -2.09
N TYR A 58 -1.28 -7.40 -2.19
CA TYR A 58 -0.78 -6.62 -3.28
C TYR A 58 0.11 -5.51 -2.74
N GLU A 59 1.17 -5.14 -3.44
CA GLU A 59 2.06 -4.04 -3.07
C GLU A 59 2.09 -2.95 -4.13
N VAL A 60 2.17 -1.69 -3.73
CA VAL A 60 2.44 -0.56 -4.63
C VAL A 60 3.57 0.26 -4.04
N ILE A 61 4.50 0.71 -4.88
CA ILE A 61 5.68 1.46 -4.44
C ILE A 61 5.63 2.84 -5.08
N GLY A 62 5.43 3.86 -4.26
CA GLY A 62 5.34 5.22 -4.77
C GLY A 62 5.51 6.28 -3.71
N GLU A 63 5.57 7.54 -4.14
CA GLU A 63 5.57 8.68 -3.23
C GLU A 63 4.13 8.92 -2.75
N CYS A 64 3.91 9.00 -1.45
CA CYS A 64 2.61 9.42 -0.94
C CYS A 64 2.48 10.93 -1.08
N HIS A 65 1.64 11.38 -2.01
CA HIS A 65 1.50 12.80 -2.31
C HIS A 65 0.53 13.49 -1.33
N HIS A 66 -0.52 12.78 -0.91
CA HIS A 66 -1.47 13.29 0.10
C HIS A 66 -2.31 12.16 0.73
N ILE A 67 -2.80 12.38 1.95
CA ILE A 67 -3.74 11.49 2.63
C ILE A 67 -5.13 12.13 2.64
N ASN A 68 -6.10 11.51 1.97
CA ASN A 68 -7.47 11.99 2.05
C ASN A 68 -8.15 11.43 3.32
N GLY A 69 -8.22 12.24 4.37
CA GLY A 69 -8.85 11.87 5.64
C GLY A 69 -10.39 11.74 5.59
N ASP A 70 -11.05 12.42 4.65
CA ASP A 70 -12.51 12.30 4.47
C ASP A 70 -12.87 10.95 3.83
N GLN A 71 -12.15 10.59 2.77
CA GLN A 71 -12.36 9.31 2.06
C GLN A 71 -11.57 8.15 2.66
N LYS A 72 -10.74 8.40 3.67
CA LYS A 72 -9.83 7.44 4.32
C LYS A 72 -9.00 6.66 3.29
N GLN A 73 -8.29 7.38 2.43
CA GLN A 73 -7.46 6.79 1.38
C GLN A 73 -6.12 7.51 1.21
N PHE A 74 -5.09 6.75 0.85
CA PHE A 74 -3.78 7.23 0.46
C PHE A 74 -3.78 7.57 -1.03
N HIS A 75 -3.19 8.72 -1.36
CA HIS A 75 -2.90 9.14 -2.73
C HIS A 75 -1.42 8.87 -2.98
N ILE A 76 -1.15 7.89 -3.83
CA ILE A 76 0.19 7.39 -4.10
C ILE A 76 0.50 7.69 -5.55
N LEU A 77 1.65 8.29 -5.80
CA LEU A 77 2.18 8.54 -7.13
C LEU A 77 3.30 7.52 -7.37
N ASP A 78 3.08 6.59 -8.29
CA ASP A 78 4.09 5.60 -8.64
C ASP A 78 5.24 6.28 -9.43
N THR A 79 6.35 5.56 -9.57
CA THR A 79 7.50 5.94 -10.40
C THR A 79 7.14 6.21 -11.87
N GLU A 80 6.02 5.65 -12.35
CA GLU A 80 5.48 5.90 -13.70
C GLU A 80 4.58 7.15 -13.80
N ASP A 81 4.50 7.98 -12.75
CA ASP A 81 3.59 9.14 -12.62
C ASP A 81 2.10 8.75 -12.63
N GLU A 82 1.80 7.47 -12.41
CA GLU A 82 0.45 6.96 -12.26
C GLU A 82 -0.06 7.15 -10.83
N ILE A 83 -1.31 7.57 -10.72
CA ILE A 83 -1.97 7.84 -9.44
C ILE A 83 -2.74 6.60 -8.98
N HIS A 84 -2.39 6.12 -7.79
CA HIS A 84 -3.05 5.02 -7.10
C HIS A 84 -3.78 5.52 -5.85
N TYR A 85 -5.03 5.07 -5.69
CA TYR A 85 -5.84 5.35 -4.52
C TYR A 85 -6.03 4.07 -3.70
N LEU A 86 -5.43 4.01 -2.53
CA LEU A 86 -5.58 2.87 -1.61
C LEU A 86 -6.37 3.28 -0.39
N LYS A 87 -7.48 2.58 -0.12
CA LYS A 87 -8.27 2.84 1.08
C LYS A 87 -7.60 2.26 2.31
N PHE A 88 -7.76 2.94 3.44
CA PHE A 88 -7.22 2.51 4.72
C PHE A 88 -7.74 1.14 5.14
N GLU A 89 -9.00 0.82 4.80
CA GLU A 89 -9.62 -0.45 5.15
C GLU A 89 -8.86 -1.65 4.56
N ILE A 90 -8.31 -1.52 3.35
CA ILE A 90 -7.62 -2.62 2.67
C ILE A 90 -6.12 -2.66 2.98
N ILE A 91 -5.56 -1.62 3.60
CA ILE A 91 -4.13 -1.58 3.90
C ILE A 91 -3.78 -2.69 4.89
N SER A 92 -2.70 -3.40 4.56
CA SER A 92 -2.09 -4.45 5.34
C SER A 92 -0.81 -3.97 6.03
N ASN A 93 0.03 -3.27 5.28
CA ASN A 93 1.34 -2.85 5.74
C ASN A 93 1.80 -1.59 5.00
N ILE A 94 2.66 -0.79 5.64
CA ILE A 94 3.29 0.39 5.05
C ILE A 94 4.74 0.39 5.51
N GLU A 95 5.68 0.40 4.55
CA GLU A 95 7.11 0.40 4.82
C GLU A 95 7.83 1.45 3.95
N SER A 96 8.82 2.13 4.51
CA SER A 96 9.74 3.00 3.75
C SER A 96 10.74 2.15 2.96
N VAL A 97 11.01 2.50 1.70
CA VAL A 97 11.98 1.81 0.82
C VAL A 97 13.34 2.50 0.83
#